data_AF-A0A1C6VLM4-F1
#
_entry.id   AF-A0A1C6VLM4-F1
#
_cell.length_a   1.000
_cell.length_b   1.000
_cell.length_c   1.000
_cell.angle_alpha   90.00
_cell.angle_beta   90.00
_cell.angle_gamma   90.00
#
_symmetry.space_group_name_H-M   'P 1'
#
loop_
_entity.id
_entity.type
_entity.pdbx_description
1 polymer ?
#
loop_
_entity_poly.entity_id
_entity_poly.type
_entity_poly.pdbx_seq_one_letter_code
_entity_poly.pdbx_strand_id
1 'polypeptide(L)' 'MADEEKKAPGEGGRLLGWVFRNLAGPPTVEGAVQGGSRQARDLWKEDLERRKQWSREQRERKRAEREARRGQ' A
#
# COMPACT_ATOMS: atom_id res chain seq x y z
N MET A 1 37.91 38.93 -20.42
CA MET A 1 37.24 38.73 -19.12
C MET A 1 36.04 37.85 -19.40
N ALA A 2 36.19 36.53 -19.30
CA ALA A 2 35.06 35.62 -19.46
C ALA A 2 34.34 35.58 -18.12
N ASP A 3 33.09 36.05 -18.11
CA ASP A 3 32.20 35.92 -16.96
C ASP A 3 31.99 34.43 -16.67
N GLU A 4 32.67 33.92 -15.64
CA GLU A 4 32.31 32.64 -15.03
C GLU A 4 30.97 32.84 -14.31
N GLU A 5 29.88 32.57 -15.02
CA GLU A 5 28.56 32.36 -14.42
C GLU A 5 28.69 31.24 -13.37
N LYS A 6 28.79 31.64 -12.10
CA LYS A 6 28.82 30.74 -10.95
C LYS A 6 27.49 30.00 -10.87
N LYS A 7 27.48 28.79 -11.40
CA LYS A 7 26.36 27.86 -11.33
C LYS A 7 26.00 27.56 -9.87
N ALA A 8 24.73 27.74 -9.50
CA ALA A 8 24.29 27.53 -8.13
C ALA A 8 24.48 26.05 -7.70
N PRO A 9 24.96 25.78 -6.47
CA PRO A 9 25.16 24.43 -5.99
C PRO A 9 23.80 23.74 -5.85
N GLY A 10 23.47 22.87 -6.81
CA GLY A 10 22.18 22.19 -6.89
C GLY A 10 21.64 22.06 -8.32
N GLU A 11 22.13 22.87 -9.26
CA GLU A 11 21.78 22.70 -10.67
C GLU A 11 22.59 21.56 -11.29
N GLY A 12 21.97 20.39 -11.42
CA GLY A 12 22.46 19.30 -12.26
C GLY A 12 22.97 19.81 -13.60
N GLY A 13 24.11 19.30 -14.06
CA GLY A 13 24.64 19.63 -15.39
C GLY A 13 23.64 19.34 -16.51
N ARG A 14 23.83 19.92 -17.70
CA ARG A 14 22.97 19.66 -18.88
C ARG A 14 22.83 18.16 -19.17
N LEU A 15 23.88 17.39 -18.90
CA LEU A 15 23.88 15.92 -18.98
C LEU A 15 22.94 15.27 -17.96
N LEU A 16 22.98 15.71 -16.69
CA LEU A 16 22.11 15.17 -15.64
C LEU A 16 20.64 15.51 -15.91
N GLY A 17 20.36 16.72 -16.40
CA GLY A 17 19.01 17.11 -16.85
C GLY A 17 18.52 16.30 -18.04
N TRP A 18 19.41 15.97 -18.99
CA TRP A 18 19.09 15.10 -20.11
C TRP A 18 18.80 13.66 -19.67
N VAL A 19 19.61 13.08 -18.77
CA VAL A 19 19.39 11.75 -18.20
C VAL A 19 18.07 11.68 -17.44
N PHE A 20 17.77 12.69 -16.62
CA PHE A 20 16.50 12.74 -15.89
C PHE A 20 15.30 12.76 -16.85
N ARG A 21 15.37 13.59 -17.89
CA ARG A 21 14.28 13.75 -18.86
C ARG A 21 14.07 12.53 -19.76
N ASN A 22 15.13 11.81 -20.12
CA ASN A 22 15.07 10.75 -21.13
C ASN A 22 15.14 9.32 -20.56
N LEU A 23 15.71 9.13 -19.37
CA LEU A 23 15.96 7.80 -18.80
C LEU A 23 15.22 7.57 -17.47
N ALA A 24 15.26 8.53 -16.54
CA ALA A 24 14.57 8.38 -15.26
C ALA A 24 13.07 8.73 -15.35
N GLY A 25 12.72 9.67 -16.22
CA GLY A 25 11.36 10.19 -16.35
C GLY A 25 10.91 10.97 -15.11
N PRO A 26 9.82 11.74 -15.21
CA PRO A 26 9.15 12.23 -14.01
C PRO A 26 8.65 11.03 -13.20
N PRO A 27 8.68 11.10 -11.85
CA PRO A 27 8.15 10.03 -11.01
C PRO A 27 6.70 9.74 -11.40
N THR A 28 6.45 8.54 -11.92
CA THR A 28 5.12 8.08 -12.28
C THR A 28 4.40 7.54 -11.05
N VAL A 29 3.11 7.87 -10.89
CA VAL A 29 2.27 7.33 -9.82
C VAL A 29 1.70 5.94 -10.14
N GLU A 30 2.00 5.39 -11.31
CA GLU A 30 1.64 4.01 -11.67
C GLU A 30 2.27 3.03 -10.69
N GLY A 31 1.42 2.33 -9.93
CA GLY A 31 1.87 1.40 -8.88
C GLY A 31 2.28 2.06 -7.55
N ALA A 32 2.16 3.38 -7.40
CA ALA A 32 2.51 4.10 -6.16
C ALA A 32 1.63 3.69 -4.95
N VAL A 33 0.46 3.09 -5.20
CA VAL A 33 -0.33 2.39 -4.18
C VAL A 33 -0.05 0.89 -4.30
N GLN A 34 0.94 0.41 -3.54
CA GLN A 34 1.12 -1.02 -3.30
C GLN A 34 -0.17 -1.59 -2.69
N GLY A 35 -0.75 -2.61 -3.34
CA GLY A 35 -2.01 -3.23 -2.89
C GLY A 35 -3.28 -2.73 -3.61
N GLY A 36 -3.16 -1.82 -4.58
CA GLY A 36 -4.29 -1.43 -5.43
C GLY A 36 -4.67 -2.47 -6.50
N SER A 37 -3.83 -3.50 -6.70
CA SER A 37 -4.05 -4.54 -7.71
C SER A 37 -5.29 -5.38 -7.40
N ARG A 38 -5.91 -5.93 -8.44
CA ARG A 38 -7.07 -6.83 -8.29
C ARG A 38 -6.75 -8.02 -7.37
N GLN A 39 -5.57 -8.60 -7.54
CA GLN A 39 -5.09 -9.71 -6.71
C GLN A 39 -5.00 -9.34 -5.23
N ALA A 40 -4.46 -8.16 -4.89
CA ALA A 40 -4.38 -7.71 -3.50
C ALA A 40 -5.78 -7.50 -2.89
N ARG A 41 -6.74 -6.99 -3.67
CA ARG A 41 -8.14 -6.85 -3.23
C ARG A 41 -8.81 -8.20 -2.96
N ASP A 42 -8.53 -9.20 -3.80
CA ASP A 42 -9.14 -10.52 -3.65
C ASP A 42 -8.56 -11.26 -2.44
N LEU A 43 -7.24 -11.19 -2.22
CA LEU A 43 -6.59 -11.71 -1.01
C LEU A 43 -7.13 -11.05 0.26
N TRP A 44 -7.36 -9.73 0.23
CA TRP A 44 -7.95 -9.01 1.36
C TRP A 44 -9.38 -9.48 1.69
N LYS A 45 -10.20 -9.75 0.66
CA LYS A 45 -11.56 -10.28 0.86
C LYS A 45 -11.54 -11.68 1.47
N GLU A 46 -10.69 -12.57 0.96
CA GLU A 46 -10.53 -13.92 1.51
C GLU A 46 -10.11 -13.89 2.98
N ASP A 47 -9.16 -13.02 3.31
CA ASP A 47 -8.71 -12.83 4.68
C ASP A 47 -9.83 -12.33 5.60
N LEU A 48 -10.65 -11.38 5.14
CA LEU A 48 -11.82 -10.92 5.87
C LEU A 48 -12.85 -12.03 6.12
N GLU A 49 -13.13 -12.89 5.13
CA GLU A 49 -14.05 -14.02 5.30
C GLU A 49 -13.53 -15.03 6.33
N ARG A 50 -12.23 -15.36 6.30
CA ARG A 50 -11.60 -16.20 7.33
C ARG A 50 -11.75 -15.62 8.74
N ARG A 51 -11.55 -14.30 8.91
CA ARG A 51 -11.74 -13.63 10.21
C ARG A 51 -13.20 -13.64 10.67
N LYS A 52 -14.15 -13.52 9.75
CA LYS A 52 -15.59 -13.58 10.07
C LYS A 52 -16.02 -14.98 10.54
N GLN A 53 -15.45 -16.05 9.97
CA GLN A 53 -15.73 -17.42 10.40
C GLN A 53 -15.43 -17.60 11.89
N TRP A 54 -14.24 -17.19 12.33
CA TRP A 54 -13.87 -17.23 13.75
C TRP A 54 -14.85 -16.45 14.65
N SER A 55 -15.32 -15.28 14.19
CA SER A 55 -16.30 -14.50 14.96
C SER A 55 -17.65 -15.21 15.10
N ARG A 56 -18.10 -15.95 14.08
CA ARG A 56 -19.36 -16.71 14.13
C ARG A 56 -19.24 -17.88 15.09
N GLU A 57 -18.18 -18.67 14.98
CA GLU A 57 -17.92 -19.80 15.88
C GLU A 57 -17.79 -19.37 17.35
N GLN A 58 -17.11 -18.25 17.62
CA GLN A 58 -17.01 -17.68 18.96
C GLN A 58 -18.37 -17.24 19.51
N ARG A 59 -19.24 -16.66 18.66
CA ARG A 59 -20.60 -16.28 19.06
C ARG A 59 -21.47 -17.50 19.32
N GLU A 60 -21.35 -18.54 18.50
CA GLU A 60 -22.08 -19.80 18.68
C GLU A 60 -21.65 -20.50 19.97
N ARG A 61 -20.34 -20.58 20.24
CA ARG A 61 -19.83 -21.08 21.52
C ARG A 61 -20.39 -20.31 22.72
N LYS A 62 -20.38 -18.99 22.64
CA LYS A 62 -20.94 -18.11 23.68
C LYS A 62 -22.46 -18.24 23.81
N ARG A 63 -23.16 -18.55 22.71
CA ARG A 63 -24.60 -18.83 22.73
C ARG A 63 -24.89 -20.17 23.43
N ALA A 64 -24.16 -21.22 23.08
CA ALA A 64 -24.27 -22.53 23.72
C ALA A 64 -23.98 -22.45 25.22
N GLU A 65 -22.94 -21.71 25.63
CA GLU A 65 -22.63 -21.47 27.06
C GLU A 65 -23.78 -20.74 27.78
N ARG A 66 -24.41 -19.77 27.13
CA ARG A 66 -25.57 -19.05 27.69
C ARG A 66 -26.81 -19.94 27.79
N GLU A 67 -27.04 -20.81 26.81
CA GLU A 67 -28.16 -21.77 26.84
C GLU A 67 -27.94 -22.83 27.93
N ALA A 68 -26.72 -23.37 28.05
CA ALA A 68 -26.36 -24.30 29.12
C ALA A 68 -26.55 -23.70 30.52
N ARG A 69 -26.23 -22.40 30.70
CA ARG A 69 -26.46 -21.69 31.97
C ARG A 69 -27.95 -21.40 32.25
N ARG A 70 -28.80 -21.34 31.22
CA ARG A 70 -30.25 -21.11 31.39
C ARG A 70 -31.02 -22.41 31.66
N GLY A 71 -30.45 -23.56 31.30
CA GLY A 71 -31.04 -24.88 31.52
C GLY A 71 -30.62 -25.56 32.83
N GLN A 72 -29.74 -24.94 33.62
CA GLN A 72 -29.46 -25.32 35.01
C GLN A 72 -30.35 -24.53 35.98
#